data_AF-A0A0W0I5T5-F1
#
_entry.id   AF-A0A0W0I5T5-F1
#
_cell.length_a   1.000
_cell.length_b   1.000
_cell.length_c   1.000
_cell.angle_alpha   90.00
_cell.angle_beta   90.00
_cell.angle_gamma   90.00
#
_symmetry.space_group_name_H-M   'P 1'
#
loop_
_entity.id
_entity.type
_entity.pdbx_description
1 polymer ?
#
loop_
_entity_poly.entity_id
_entity_poly.type
_entity_poly.pdbx_seq_one_letter_code
_entity_poly.pdbx_strand_id
1 'polypeptide(L)' 'MASEYSLSDVLERMYQNQLALEAALMELTLKVEAQGHAEVGENVRGALYTIGENAGHIKQGLARLKKLP' A
#
# COMPACT_ATOMS: atom_id res chain seq x y z
N MET A 1 14.61 -21.45 -2.56
CA MET A 1 15.44 -20.71 -3.53
C MET A 1 14.62 -20.21 -4.72
N ALA A 2 14.11 -21.04 -5.63
CA ALA A 2 13.35 -20.54 -6.80
C ALA A 2 11.99 -19.89 -6.47
N SER A 3 11.34 -20.26 -5.35
CA SER A 3 10.04 -19.73 -4.93
C SER A 3 10.10 -18.33 -4.31
N GLU A 4 11.24 -17.99 -3.68
CA GLU A 4 11.44 -16.80 -2.84
C GLU A 4 11.58 -15.50 -3.64
N TYR A 5 11.61 -15.61 -4.96
CA TYR A 5 11.60 -14.49 -5.90
C TYR A 5 10.62 -14.73 -7.05
N SER A 6 9.65 -15.62 -6.85
CA SER A 6 8.57 -15.78 -7.81
C SER A 6 7.79 -14.47 -7.92
N LEU A 7 7.17 -14.23 -9.08
CA LEU A 7 6.34 -13.04 -9.26
C LEU A 7 5.24 -12.95 -8.19
N SER A 8 4.65 -14.09 -7.79
CA SER A 8 3.66 -14.13 -6.71
C SER A 8 4.26 -13.71 -5.36
N ASP A 9 5.48 -14.16 -5.02
CA ASP A 9 6.13 -13.78 -3.75
C ASP A 9 6.46 -12.29 -3.72
N VAL A 10 7.03 -11.76 -4.80
CA VAL A 10 7.37 -10.33 -4.89
C VAL A 10 6.10 -9.47 -4.82
N LEU A 11 5.02 -9.85 -5.50
CA LEU A 11 3.75 -9.11 -5.45
C LEU A 11 3.08 -9.21 -4.07
N GLU A 12 3.17 -10.35 -3.38
CA GLU A 12 2.71 -10.47 -1.99
C GLU A 12 3.47 -9.50 -1.08
N ARG A 13 4.80 -9.43 -1.20
CA ARG A 13 5.62 -8.47 -0.45
C ARG A 13 5.29 -7.02 -0.81
N MET A 14 5.04 -6.71 -2.07
CA MET A 14 4.63 -5.36 -2.48
C MET A 14 3.25 -5.00 -1.92
N TYR A 15 2.32 -5.94 -1.85
CA TYR A 15 1.03 -5.72 -1.18
C TYR A 15 1.22 -5.41 0.31
N GLN A 16 2.07 -6.17 1.01
CA GLN A 16 2.38 -5.90 2.42
C GLN A 16 3.05 -4.52 2.60
N ASN A 17 3.93 -4.12 1.68
CA ASN A 17 4.52 -2.78 1.70
C ASN A 17 3.45 -1.70 1.56
N GLN A 18 2.45 -1.86 0.69
CA GLN A 18 1.36 -0.89 0.59
C GLN A 18 0.61 -0.73 1.92
N LEU A 19 0.28 -1.84 2.60
CA LEU A 19 -0.41 -1.80 3.89
C LEU A 19 0.44 -1.15 4.98
N ALA A 20 1.74 -1.48 5.06
CA ALA A 20 2.64 -0.92 6.04
C ALA A 20 2.86 0.59 5.81
N LEU A 21 3.03 1.00 4.55
CA LEU A 21 3.18 2.41 4.18
C LEU A 21 1.89 3.19 4.45
N GLU A 22 0.72 2.64 4.13
CA GLU A 22 -0.57 3.25 4.42
C GLU A 22 -0.75 3.50 5.92
N ALA A 23 -0.45 2.51 6.76
CA ALA A 23 -0.56 2.64 8.21
C ALA A 23 0.41 3.70 8.76
N ALA A 24 1.68 3.66 8.36
CA ALA A 24 2.69 4.62 8.81
C ALA A 24 2.35 6.05 8.36
N LEU A 25 1.91 6.24 7.12
CA LEU A 25 1.53 7.55 6.60
C LEU A 25 0.23 8.05 7.24
N MET A 26 -0.73 7.18 7.56
CA MET A 26 -1.94 7.59 8.28
C MET A 26 -1.60 8.09 9.69
N GLU A 27 -0.73 7.41 10.43
CA GLU A 27 -0.28 7.88 11.75
C GLU A 27 0.42 9.26 11.65
N LEU A 28 1.32 9.43 10.68
CA LEU A 28 2.00 10.71 10.45
C LEU A 28 1.00 11.81 10.04
N THR A 29 0.02 11.49 9.19
CA THR A 29 -1.03 12.42 8.76
C THR A 29 -1.80 12.96 9.96
N LEU A 30 -2.27 12.06 10.84
CA LEU A 30 -3.00 12.45 12.05
C LEU A 30 -2.15 13.35 12.97
N LYS A 31 -0.86 13.05 13.12
CA LYS A 31 0.05 13.87 13.92
C LYS A 31 0.27 15.27 13.34
N VAL A 32 0.42 15.37 12.02
CA VAL A 32 0.62 16.63 11.31
C VAL A 32 -0.66 17.48 11.31
N GLU A 33 -1.82 16.86 11.12
CA GLU A 33 -3.13 17.52 11.23
C GLU A 33 -3.36 18.06 12.66
N ALA A 34 -3.01 17.28 13.70
CA ALA A 34 -3.10 17.73 15.09
C ALA A 34 -2.19 18.93 15.42
N GLN A 35 -1.15 19.18 14.62
CA GLN A 35 -0.28 20.35 14.73
C GLN A 35 -0.79 21.57 13.94
N GLY A 36 -1.95 21.47 13.29
CA GLY A 36 -2.57 22.55 12.52
C GLY A 36 -2.16 22.60 11.05
N HIS A 37 -1.44 21.60 10.55
CA HIS A 37 -0.99 21.54 9.15
C HIS A 37 -2.01 20.83 8.25
N ALA A 38 -3.22 21.39 8.15
CA ALA A 38 -4.35 20.78 7.42
C ALA A 38 -4.04 20.53 5.92
N GLU A 39 -3.38 21.48 5.24
CA GLU A 39 -3.02 21.34 3.81
C GLU A 39 -2.05 20.17 3.59
N VAL A 40 -1.07 19.99 4.49
CA VAL A 40 -0.16 18.84 4.43
C VAL A 40 -0.95 17.54 4.67
N GLY A 41 -1.87 17.54 5.63
CA GLY A 41 -2.76 16.40 5.88
C GLY A 41 -3.58 16.01 4.64
N GLU A 42 -4.19 16.98 3.96
CA GLU A 42 -4.96 16.77 2.74
C GLU A 42 -4.11 16.17 1.61
N ASN A 43 -2.90 16.72 1.39
CA ASN A 43 -1.96 16.18 0.41
C ASN A 43 -1.57 14.73 0.70
N VAL A 44 -1.29 14.40 1.97
CA VAL A 44 -0.96 13.02 2.34
C VAL A 44 -2.17 12.09 2.19
N ARG A 45 -3.40 12.56 2.45
CA ARG A 45 -4.63 11.80 2.19
C ARG A 45 -4.83 11.46 0.71
N GLY A 46 -4.51 12.40 -0.20
CA GLY A 46 -4.49 12.11 -1.64
C GLY A 46 -3.48 11.02 -2.02
N ALA A 47 -2.30 11.02 -1.38
CA ALA A 47 -1.31 9.95 -1.56
C ALA A 47 -1.79 8.60 -0.99
N LEU A 48 -2.39 8.61 0.20
CA LEU A 48 -2.98 7.43 0.85
C LEU A 48 -4.06 6.79 -0.02
N TYR A 49 -4.93 7.59 -0.65
CA TYR A 49 -5.91 7.08 -1.62
C TYR A 49 -5.26 6.30 -2.76
N THR A 50 -4.20 6.87 -3.35
CA THR A 50 -3.45 6.22 -4.43
C THR A 50 -2.76 4.93 -3.96
N ILE A 51 -2.24 4.90 -2.73
CA ILE A 51 -1.64 3.70 -2.12
C ILE A 51 -2.69 2.59 -1.97
N GLY A 52 -3.87 2.93 -1.49
CA GLY A 52 -5.00 2.00 -1.33
C GLY A 52 -5.45 1.39 -2.67
N GLU A 53 -5.60 2.21 -3.71
CA GLU A 53 -5.93 1.75 -5.07
C GLU A 53 -4.87 0.77 -5.60
N ASN A 54 -3.59 1.09 -5.41
CA ASN A 54 -2.49 0.20 -5.80
C ASN A 54 -2.48 -1.10 -5.00
N ALA A 55 -2.79 -1.07 -3.70
CA ALA A 55 -2.94 -2.27 -2.88
C ALA A 55 -4.06 -3.18 -3.41
N GLY A 56 -5.19 -2.57 -3.81
CA GLY A 56 -6.30 -3.24 -4.47
C GLY A 56 -5.89 -3.93 -5.77
N HIS A 57 -5.20 -3.20 -6.66
CA HIS A 57 -4.69 -3.75 -7.93
C HIS A 57 -3.73 -4.91 -7.72
N ILE A 58 -2.76 -4.78 -6.81
CA ILE A 58 -1.80 -5.86 -6.51
C ILE A 58 -2.52 -7.09 -5.97
N LYS A 59 -3.44 -6.92 -5.01
CA LYS A 59 -4.23 -8.02 -4.43
C LYS A 59 -5.04 -8.76 -5.49
N GLN A 60 -5.68 -8.03 -6.40
CA GLN A 60 -6.43 -8.63 -7.51
C GLN A 60 -5.52 -9.34 -8.52
N GLY A 61 -4.38 -8.74 -8.88
CA GLY A 61 -3.38 -9.35 -9.76
C GLY A 61 -2.82 -10.65 -9.17
N LEU A 62 -2.50 -10.65 -7.88
CA LEU A 62 -2.03 -11.81 -7.14
C LEU A 62 -3.08 -12.94 -7.13
N ALA A 63 -4.34 -12.60 -6.89
CA ALA A 63 -5.44 -13.57 -6.92
C ALA A 63 -5.63 -14.21 -8.30
N ARG A 64 -5.34 -13.48 -9.39
CA ARG A 64 -5.37 -14.02 -10.76
C ARG A 64 -4.17 -14.93 -11.02
N LEU A 65 -2.97 -14.53 -10.60
CA LEU A 65 -1.75 -15.34 -10.77
C LEU A 65 -1.85 -16.69 -10.05
N LYS A 66 -2.37 -16.70 -8.82
CA LYS A 66 -2.58 -17.93 -8.04
C LYS A 66 -3.64 -18.87 -8.61
N LYS A 67 -4.48 -18.39 -9.54
CA LYS A 67 -5.51 -19.18 -10.25
C LYS A 67 -5.05 -19.71 -11.60
N LEU A 68 -3.86 -19.32 -12.09
CA LEU A 68 -3.31 -19.87 -13.32
C LEU A 68 -2.97 -21.36 -13.09
N PRO A 69 -3.29 -22.24 -14.06
CA PRO A 69 -3.03 -23.68 -13.96
C PRO A 69 -1.55 -24.02 -13.88
#